data_AF-A0A2E3JD24-F1
#
_entry.id   AF-A0A2E3JD24-F1
#
_cell.length_a   1.000
_cell.length_b   1.000
_cell.length_c   1.000
_cell.angle_alpha   90.00
_cell.angle_beta   90.00
_cell.angle_gamma   90.00
#
_symmetry.space_group_name_H-M   'P 1'
#
loop_
_entity.id
_entity.type
_entity.pdbx_description
1 polymer ?
#
loop_
_entity_poly.entity_id
_entity_poly.type
_entity_poly.pdbx_seq_one_letter_code
_entity_poly.pdbx_strand_id
1 'polypeptide(L)'
;MEIENQSNGDEYLLNLFLTEEGIANPAIWYKRLRDEAPIFLSSSGSIFLSRYEDCRTVFRDNRLGKDNREGPGGSALPRDESDEVKAYRKEISENRGDSSPSMLFLNPPDHTRLRGLVSRAFTPKRVESMRDSITKLTEDCLDNLAEKGGGDAMEILGFLPVNVIGELVGVPRSDWDYFRPLVTAGVASLEAAPSLDELKASTAAFTEMGEYFSQLLNERKKKPRDDLMSALIAVEESGDRITEPEVVSTIILLFAAGMETTQNLIGNGLGALFDNPDQMEFLWNDANLVETAIEEMLRFDSPVQLDGRTALEDAEIAGIPLPKGSNIVTLIGAANRDPDRFKQPDDFLIKRNEGPPLSFASGIHYCLGANLARTEGEEMFAGLIRRFKKIEQAGELKQRGRLTLRGYETVPVTVTAR
;
A
#
# COMPACT_ATOMS: atom_id res chain seq x y z
N MET A 1 20.57 29.39 -0.80
CA MET A 1 19.25 29.68 -0.22
C MET A 1 19.22 28.87 1.06
N GLU A 2 19.32 29.56 2.19
CA GLU A 2 19.56 28.95 3.51
C GLU A 2 18.36 28.11 3.96
N ILE A 3 18.66 27.00 4.63
CA ILE A 3 17.71 26.02 5.17
C ILE A 3 17.08 26.61 6.46
N GLU A 4 16.28 27.68 6.33
CA GLU A 4 15.59 28.32 7.48
C GLU A 4 14.24 27.64 7.83
N ASN A 5 13.74 26.71 7.00
CA ASN A 5 12.44 26.05 7.19
C ASN A 5 12.46 24.82 8.11
N GLN A 6 13.56 24.56 8.82
CA GLN A 6 13.74 23.37 9.65
C GLN A 6 12.72 23.23 10.79
N SER A 7 12.12 24.30 11.32
CA SER A 7 11.20 24.20 12.47
C SER A 7 9.76 23.82 12.11
N ASN A 8 9.22 24.31 11.00
CA ASN A 8 7.79 24.16 10.71
C ASN A 8 7.45 22.81 10.07
N GLY A 9 8.31 22.29 9.20
CA GLY A 9 8.08 21.02 8.51
C GLY A 9 8.01 19.83 9.47
N ASP A 10 8.91 19.77 10.45
CA ASP A 10 8.91 18.73 11.48
C ASP A 10 7.65 18.80 12.36
N GLU A 11 7.26 20.01 12.79
CA GLU A 11 6.02 20.22 13.54
C GLU A 11 4.80 19.70 12.76
N TYR A 12 4.72 19.99 11.46
CA TYR A 12 3.59 19.55 10.64
C TYR A 12 3.58 18.04 10.44
N LEU A 13 4.74 17.39 10.28
CA LEU A 13 4.82 15.93 10.22
C LEU A 13 4.34 15.29 11.53
N LEU A 14 4.79 15.79 12.68
CA LEU A 14 4.39 15.26 13.98
C LEU A 14 2.89 15.42 14.21
N ASN A 15 2.32 16.58 13.86
CA ASN A 15 0.87 16.79 13.97
C ASN A 15 0.09 15.88 13.01
N LEU A 16 0.50 15.79 11.75
CA LEU A 16 -0.14 14.95 10.73
C LEU A 16 -0.19 13.48 11.14
N PHE A 17 0.91 12.96 11.67
CA PHE A 17 1.10 11.52 11.83
C PHE A 17 0.94 11.01 13.27
N LEU A 18 1.11 11.85 14.28
CA LEU A 18 1.16 11.40 15.69
C LEU A 18 0.03 11.98 16.57
N THR A 19 -0.86 12.79 16.02
CA THR A 19 -2.04 13.30 16.75
C THR A 19 -3.31 12.68 16.20
N GLU A 20 -4.30 12.44 17.08
CA GLU A 20 -5.62 11.95 16.67
C GLU A 20 -6.28 12.90 15.66
N GLU A 21 -6.12 14.22 15.84
CA GLU A 21 -6.66 15.23 14.93
C GLU A 21 -6.03 15.15 13.53
N GLY A 22 -4.70 15.04 13.44
CA GLY A 22 -4.01 14.92 12.15
C GLY A 22 -4.29 13.60 11.44
N ILE A 23 -4.38 12.50 12.20
CA ILE A 23 -4.76 11.19 11.66
C ILE A 23 -6.21 11.22 11.17
N ALA A 24 -7.15 11.83 11.90
CA ALA A 24 -8.53 11.92 11.45
C ALA A 24 -8.69 12.87 10.25
N ASN A 25 -8.02 14.02 10.25
CA ASN A 25 -8.16 15.07 9.26
C ASN A 25 -6.80 15.62 8.77
N PRO A 26 -6.16 14.95 7.80
CA PRO A 26 -4.82 15.30 7.37
C PRO A 26 -4.74 16.50 6.41
N ALA A 27 -5.87 16.96 5.85
CA ALA A 27 -5.91 17.92 4.75
C ALA A 27 -5.22 19.26 5.10
N ILE A 28 -5.43 19.77 6.31
CA ILE A 28 -4.81 21.01 6.77
C ILE A 28 -3.29 20.89 6.85
N TRP A 29 -2.78 19.75 7.32
CA TRP A 29 -1.35 19.50 7.44
C TRP A 29 -0.70 19.27 6.08
N TYR A 30 -1.36 18.55 5.18
CA TYR A 30 -0.91 18.45 3.80
C TYR A 30 -0.79 19.81 3.13
N LYS A 31 -1.78 20.70 3.32
CA LYS A 31 -1.74 22.06 2.77
C LYS A 31 -0.57 22.86 3.33
N ARG A 32 -0.36 22.86 4.65
CA ARG A 32 0.78 23.54 5.28
C ARG A 32 2.12 23.00 4.79
N LEU A 33 2.26 21.68 4.67
CA LEU A 33 3.44 21.03 4.10
C LEU A 33 3.67 21.47 2.64
N ARG A 34 2.65 21.65 1.81
CA ARG A 34 2.85 22.09 0.41
C ARG A 34 3.15 23.59 0.27
N ASP A 35 2.56 24.41 1.11
CA ASP A 35 2.63 25.87 0.98
C ASP A 35 3.86 26.44 1.69
N GLU A 36 4.18 25.91 2.87
CA GLU A 36 5.18 26.50 3.78
C GLU A 36 6.48 25.68 3.82
N ALA A 37 6.41 24.35 3.62
CA ALA A 37 7.57 23.46 3.64
C ALA A 37 7.53 22.40 2.51
N PRO A 38 7.41 22.80 1.23
CA PRO A 38 7.20 21.85 0.12
C PRO A 38 8.33 20.85 -0.05
N ILE A 39 9.56 21.31 0.23
CA ILE A 39 10.76 20.49 0.34
C ILE A 39 11.56 20.99 1.54
N PHE A 40 11.89 20.12 2.47
CA PHE A 40 12.68 20.49 3.64
C PHE A 40 13.52 19.32 4.17
N LEU A 41 14.66 19.65 4.78
CA LEU A 41 15.47 18.72 5.54
C LEU A 41 14.92 18.63 6.96
N SER A 42 14.35 17.48 7.30
CA SER A 42 13.85 17.17 8.64
C SER A 42 15.00 16.99 9.63
N SER A 43 14.75 17.19 10.93
CA SER A 43 15.70 16.82 11.99
C SER A 43 16.01 15.32 12.03
N SER A 44 15.18 14.46 11.40
CA SER A 44 15.51 13.05 11.17
C SER A 44 16.67 12.83 10.19
N GLY A 45 17.10 13.88 9.49
CA GLY A 45 18.10 13.80 8.41
C GLY A 45 17.51 13.40 7.06
N SER A 46 16.20 13.15 6.98
CA SER A 46 15.49 12.87 5.73
C SER A 46 15.00 14.15 5.06
N ILE A 47 14.97 14.16 3.73
CA ILE A 47 14.41 15.24 2.93
C ILE A 47 12.98 14.86 2.54
N PHE A 48 12.00 15.66 2.97
CA PHE A 48 10.59 15.42 2.67
C PHE A 48 10.14 16.25 1.47
N LEU A 49 9.27 15.68 0.63
CA LEU A 49 8.64 16.37 -0.51
C LEU A 49 7.13 16.17 -0.47
N SER A 50 6.36 17.24 -0.69
CA SER A 50 4.90 17.22 -0.57
C SER A 50 4.13 17.61 -1.85
N ARG A 51 4.81 18.14 -2.87
CA ARG A 51 4.20 18.52 -4.15
C ARG A 51 4.24 17.37 -5.17
N TYR A 52 3.24 17.34 -6.05
CA TYR A 52 3.01 16.25 -6.99
C TYR A 52 4.19 16.04 -7.95
N GLU A 53 4.65 17.10 -8.61
CA GLU A 53 5.73 16.98 -9.60
C GLU A 53 7.08 16.65 -8.97
N ASP A 54 7.33 17.12 -7.75
CA ASP A 54 8.55 16.81 -7.00
C ASP A 54 8.57 15.32 -6.63
N CYS A 55 7.49 14.80 -6.03
CA CYS A 55 7.34 13.37 -5.72
C CYS A 55 7.42 12.50 -6.99
N ARG A 56 6.75 12.93 -8.07
CA ARG A 56 6.78 12.21 -9.36
C ARG A 56 8.18 12.16 -9.95
N THR A 57 8.95 13.24 -9.84
CA THR A 57 10.35 13.30 -10.30
C THR A 57 11.19 12.31 -9.50
N VAL A 58 11.05 12.31 -8.17
CA VAL A 58 11.75 11.37 -7.28
C VAL A 58 11.50 9.92 -7.68
N PHE A 59 10.25 9.55 -7.99
CA PHE A 59 9.91 8.19 -8.40
C PHE A 59 10.50 7.75 -9.75
N ARG A 60 10.83 8.70 -10.62
CA ARG A 60 11.27 8.42 -12.01
C ARG A 60 12.78 8.55 -12.21
N ASP A 61 13.49 9.16 -11.26
CA ASP A 61 14.93 9.27 -11.30
C ASP A 61 15.58 7.99 -10.79
N ASN A 62 16.23 7.23 -11.68
CA ASN A 62 16.87 5.95 -11.33
C ASN A 62 18.10 6.12 -10.41
N ARG A 63 18.58 7.35 -10.18
CA ARG A 63 19.59 7.65 -9.17
C ARG A 63 19.02 7.63 -7.75
N LEU A 64 17.70 7.79 -7.62
CA LEU A 64 16.96 7.76 -6.37
C LEU A 64 16.30 6.39 -6.25
N GLY A 65 17.02 5.46 -5.60
CA GLY A 65 16.64 4.06 -5.48
C GLY A 65 16.14 3.70 -4.08
N LYS A 66 16.18 2.42 -3.75
CA LYS A 66 15.99 1.89 -2.40
C LYS A 66 17.35 1.74 -1.72
N ASP A 67 17.48 2.00 -0.43
CA ASP A 67 18.69 1.59 0.28
C ASP A 67 18.72 0.05 0.31
N ASN A 68 19.87 -0.54 -0.01
CA ASN A 68 20.09 -1.98 0.12
C ASN A 68 20.13 -2.39 1.61
N ARG A 69 20.18 -1.43 2.55
CA ARG A 69 19.86 -1.62 3.96
C ARG A 69 18.35 -1.71 4.14
N GLU A 70 17.85 -2.93 4.02
CA GLU A 70 16.61 -3.45 4.60
C GLU A 70 15.52 -2.43 5.00
N GLY A 71 14.52 -2.24 4.13
CA GLY A 71 13.34 -1.46 4.50
C GLY A 71 13.57 0.05 4.55
N PRO A 72 12.57 0.87 4.90
CA PRO A 72 12.87 2.15 5.52
C PRO A 72 13.61 1.87 6.85
N GLY A 73 14.93 1.80 6.77
CA GLY A 73 15.82 1.68 7.91
C GLY A 73 15.83 2.99 8.69
N GLY A 74 15.30 2.95 9.92
CA GLY A 74 15.21 4.10 10.82
C GLY A 74 13.89 4.89 10.70
N SER A 75 13.53 5.61 11.77
CA SER A 75 12.37 6.49 11.76
C SER A 75 12.56 7.58 10.71
N ALA A 76 11.74 7.59 9.65
CA ALA A 76 11.70 8.70 8.70
C ALA A 76 11.21 9.98 9.40
N LEU A 77 10.37 9.83 10.42
CA LEU A 77 9.85 10.94 11.22
C LEU A 77 10.92 11.55 12.13
N PRO A 78 10.81 12.86 12.43
CA PRO A 78 11.67 13.59 13.37
C PRO A 78 11.39 13.19 14.83
N ARG A 79 11.68 11.93 15.16
CA ARG A 79 11.60 11.39 16.51
C ARG A 79 12.74 10.40 16.73
N ASP A 80 13.25 10.36 17.96
CA ASP A 80 14.27 9.40 18.33
C ASP A 80 13.69 7.99 18.32
N GLU A 81 14.30 7.11 17.53
CA GLU A 81 14.09 5.68 17.63
C GLU A 81 14.80 5.17 18.89
N SER A 82 14.12 4.34 19.69
CA SER A 82 14.68 3.83 20.95
C SER A 82 15.89 2.93 20.68
N ASP A 83 16.81 2.88 21.64
CA ASP A 83 18.02 2.06 21.50
C ASP A 83 17.69 0.57 21.39
N GLU A 84 16.60 0.12 22.00
CA GLU A 84 16.11 -1.26 21.89
C GLU A 84 15.63 -1.56 20.46
N VAL A 85 14.92 -0.63 19.83
CA VAL A 85 14.48 -0.80 18.43
C VAL A 85 15.68 -0.84 17.49
N LYS A 86 16.64 0.08 17.66
CA LYS A 86 17.88 0.11 16.87
C LYS A 86 18.67 -1.19 17.01
N ALA A 87 18.82 -1.67 18.25
CA ALA A 87 19.51 -2.93 18.54
C ALA A 87 18.80 -4.12 17.92
N TYR A 88 17.47 -4.17 18.00
CA TYR A 88 16.68 -5.26 17.42
C TYR A 88 16.73 -5.27 15.88
N ARG A 89 16.66 -4.12 15.22
CA ARG A 89 16.87 -4.02 13.76
C ARG A 89 18.24 -4.53 13.34
N LYS A 90 19.28 -4.17 14.10
CA LYS A 90 20.64 -4.66 13.86
C LYS A 90 20.72 -6.18 14.01
N GLU A 91 20.13 -6.73 15.07
CA GLU A 91 20.06 -8.18 15.31
C GLU A 91 19.37 -8.92 14.16
N ILE A 92 18.21 -8.44 13.68
CA ILE A 92 17.50 -9.03 12.54
C ILE A 92 18.40 -9.04 11.30
N SER A 93 19.04 -7.91 11.00
CA SER A 93 19.89 -7.77 9.81
C SER A 93 21.09 -8.72 9.87
N GLU A 94 21.71 -8.87 11.05
CA GLU A 94 22.83 -9.80 11.26
C GLU A 94 22.38 -11.28 11.21
N ASN A 95 21.13 -11.59 11.58
CA ASN A 95 20.59 -12.95 11.66
C ASN A 95 19.78 -13.41 10.43
N ARG A 96 19.76 -12.64 9.33
CA ARG A 96 18.94 -12.95 8.14
C ARG A 96 19.24 -14.29 7.44
N GLY A 97 20.42 -14.86 7.66
CA GLY A 97 20.85 -16.10 7.01
C GLY A 97 20.80 -15.99 5.47
N ASP A 98 20.29 -17.03 4.81
CA ASP A 98 20.20 -17.13 3.34
C ASP A 98 18.93 -16.47 2.74
N SER A 99 18.18 -15.68 3.53
CA SER A 99 16.94 -15.04 3.07
C SER A 99 17.20 -14.01 1.98
N SER A 100 16.60 -14.18 0.80
CA SER A 100 16.74 -13.21 -0.29
C SER A 100 15.94 -11.93 -0.04
N PRO A 101 16.50 -10.74 -0.34
CA PRO A 101 15.79 -9.48 -0.19
C PRO A 101 14.59 -9.41 -1.13
N SER A 102 13.49 -8.85 -0.62
CA SER A 102 12.31 -8.54 -1.42
C SER A 102 12.63 -7.53 -2.52
N MET A 103 12.10 -7.74 -3.73
CA MET A 103 12.27 -6.80 -4.85
C MET A 103 11.73 -5.39 -4.55
N LEU A 104 10.90 -5.22 -3.51
CA LEU A 104 10.47 -3.92 -3.01
C LEU A 104 11.65 -3.04 -2.56
N PHE A 105 12.76 -3.65 -2.15
CA PHE A 105 13.95 -2.97 -1.61
C PHE A 105 15.18 -3.13 -2.50
N LEU A 106 15.00 -3.61 -3.74
CA LEU A 106 16.09 -3.80 -4.68
C LEU A 106 16.15 -2.69 -5.72
N ASN A 107 17.33 -2.51 -6.30
CA ASN A 107 17.58 -1.63 -7.44
C ASN A 107 17.96 -2.46 -8.68
N PRO A 108 17.97 -1.87 -9.89
CA PRO A 108 18.54 -2.52 -11.06
C PRO A 108 20.01 -2.95 -10.83
N PRO A 109 20.45 -4.10 -11.38
CA PRO A 109 19.71 -4.97 -12.29
C PRO A 109 18.77 -5.98 -11.60
N ASP A 110 18.96 -6.30 -10.31
CA ASP A 110 18.21 -7.37 -9.63
C ASP A 110 16.72 -7.09 -9.52
N HIS A 111 16.33 -5.86 -9.20
CA HIS A 111 14.93 -5.44 -9.25
C HIS A 111 14.33 -5.67 -10.64
N THR A 112 15.06 -5.31 -11.70
CA THR A 112 14.58 -5.45 -13.08
C THR A 112 14.39 -6.93 -13.45
N ARG A 113 15.33 -7.78 -13.04
CA ARG A 113 15.26 -9.23 -13.21
C ARG A 113 14.04 -9.80 -12.51
N LEU A 114 13.94 -9.65 -11.19
CA LEU A 114 12.84 -10.23 -10.40
C LEU A 114 11.47 -9.69 -10.83
N ARG A 115 11.33 -8.38 -11.00
CA ARG A 115 10.09 -7.77 -11.48
C ARG A 115 9.69 -8.30 -12.86
N GLY A 116 10.67 -8.48 -13.75
CA GLY A 116 10.44 -9.04 -15.09
C GLY A 116 9.80 -10.43 -15.05
N LEU A 117 10.18 -11.27 -14.08
CA LEU A 117 9.67 -12.63 -13.93
C LEU A 117 8.19 -12.67 -13.53
N VAL A 118 7.78 -11.79 -12.61
CA VAL A 118 6.40 -11.76 -12.10
C VAL A 118 5.46 -10.85 -12.88
N SER A 119 5.99 -9.89 -13.65
CA SER A 119 5.18 -8.86 -14.33
C SER A 119 4.04 -9.41 -15.20
N ARG A 120 4.25 -10.58 -15.83
CA ARG A 120 3.26 -11.23 -16.70
C ARG A 120 1.98 -11.61 -15.97
N ALA A 121 2.08 -11.95 -14.67
CA ALA A 121 0.94 -12.32 -13.84
C ALA A 121 0.00 -11.13 -13.53
N PHE A 122 0.49 -9.90 -13.68
CA PHE A 122 -0.24 -8.67 -13.35
C PHE A 122 -0.55 -7.80 -14.58
N THR A 123 -0.42 -8.37 -15.79
CA THR A 123 -0.83 -7.67 -17.01
C THR A 123 -2.33 -7.42 -17.02
N PRO A 124 -2.82 -6.33 -17.65
CA PRO A 124 -4.27 -6.06 -17.75
C PRO A 124 -5.07 -7.26 -18.27
N LYS A 125 -4.54 -7.95 -19.30
CA LYS A 125 -5.18 -9.15 -19.85
C LYS A 125 -5.28 -10.30 -18.84
N ARG A 126 -4.26 -10.51 -18.01
CA ARG A 126 -4.30 -11.58 -16.99
C ARG A 126 -5.26 -11.22 -15.86
N VAL A 127 -5.23 -9.97 -15.39
CA VAL A 127 -6.19 -9.48 -14.38
C VAL A 127 -7.63 -9.60 -14.89
N GLU A 128 -7.88 -9.21 -16.14
CA GLU A 128 -9.23 -9.34 -16.74
C GLU A 128 -9.69 -10.81 -16.80
N SER A 129 -8.78 -11.76 -17.08
CA SER A 129 -9.14 -13.18 -17.04
C SER A 129 -9.48 -13.70 -15.64
N MET A 130 -9.15 -12.95 -14.58
CA MET A 130 -9.50 -13.27 -13.19
C MET A 130 -10.81 -12.61 -12.75
N ARG A 131 -11.39 -11.70 -13.56
CA ARG A 131 -12.56 -10.89 -13.17
C ARG A 131 -13.75 -11.74 -12.74
N ASP A 132 -14.00 -12.87 -13.42
CA ASP A 132 -15.05 -13.82 -13.02
C ASP A 132 -14.82 -14.41 -11.62
N SER A 133 -13.58 -14.70 -11.24
CA SER A 133 -13.26 -15.20 -9.89
C SER A 133 -13.38 -14.09 -8.85
N ILE A 134 -12.85 -12.90 -9.15
CA ILE A 134 -12.96 -11.72 -8.29
C ILE A 134 -14.43 -11.37 -8.04
N THR A 135 -15.27 -11.45 -9.08
CA THR A 135 -16.72 -11.25 -8.97
C THR A 135 -17.32 -12.24 -7.99
N LYS A 136 -17.03 -13.55 -8.11
CA LYS A 136 -17.56 -14.56 -7.18
C LYS A 136 -17.12 -14.32 -5.75
N LEU A 137 -15.84 -14.02 -5.53
CA LEU A 137 -15.30 -13.70 -4.20
C LEU A 137 -15.96 -12.45 -3.62
N THR A 138 -16.26 -11.47 -4.46
CA THR A 138 -16.99 -10.26 -4.08
C THR A 138 -18.42 -10.60 -3.68
N GLU A 139 -19.14 -11.36 -4.49
CA GLU A 139 -20.53 -11.76 -4.18
C GLU A 139 -20.59 -12.61 -2.89
N ASP A 140 -19.63 -13.51 -2.64
CA ASP A 140 -19.51 -14.24 -1.35
C ASP A 140 -19.41 -13.27 -0.14
N CYS A 141 -18.62 -12.20 -0.27
CA CYS A 141 -18.51 -11.16 0.77
C CYS A 141 -19.82 -10.36 0.93
N LEU A 142 -20.48 -10.02 -0.18
CA LEU A 142 -21.72 -9.24 -0.17
C LEU A 142 -22.91 -10.05 0.37
N ASP A 143 -22.96 -11.35 0.11
CA ASP A 143 -23.98 -12.24 0.66
C ASP A 143 -23.85 -12.34 2.18
N ASN A 144 -22.63 -12.48 2.71
CA ASN A 144 -22.37 -12.45 4.15
C ASN A 144 -22.81 -11.11 4.79
N LEU A 145 -22.53 -9.98 4.13
CA LEU A 145 -22.98 -8.66 4.59
C LEU A 145 -24.52 -8.55 4.58
N ALA A 146 -25.17 -9.05 3.54
CA ALA A 146 -26.62 -9.03 3.40
C ALA A 146 -27.33 -9.90 4.45
N GLU A 147 -26.82 -11.12 4.70
CA GLU A 147 -27.36 -12.05 5.71
C GLU A 147 -27.33 -11.46 7.12
N LYS A 148 -26.28 -10.70 7.44
CA LYS A 148 -26.14 -10.00 8.72
C LYS A 148 -26.94 -8.69 8.81
N GLY A 149 -27.37 -8.14 7.67
CA GLY A 149 -28.01 -6.82 7.58
C GLY A 149 -27.06 -5.63 7.84
N GLY A 150 -25.75 -5.89 7.89
CA GLY A 150 -24.73 -4.93 8.30
C GLY A 150 -23.57 -5.60 9.03
N GLY A 151 -22.73 -4.81 9.70
CA GLY A 151 -21.56 -5.26 10.45
C GLY A 151 -20.36 -4.36 10.20
N ASP A 152 -19.17 -4.83 10.54
CA ASP A 152 -17.93 -4.14 10.18
C ASP A 152 -17.53 -4.49 8.74
N ALA A 153 -17.53 -3.49 7.85
CA ALA A 153 -17.12 -3.67 6.47
C ALA A 153 -15.63 -4.05 6.34
N MET A 154 -14.77 -3.66 7.29
CA MET A 154 -13.36 -4.05 7.27
C MET A 154 -13.17 -5.53 7.56
N GLU A 155 -14.03 -6.10 8.41
CA GLU A 155 -14.06 -7.54 8.65
C GLU A 155 -14.71 -8.31 7.51
N ILE A 156 -15.80 -7.82 6.91
CA ILE A 156 -16.57 -8.61 5.93
C ILE A 156 -16.03 -8.44 4.50
N LEU A 157 -15.84 -7.18 4.07
CA LEU A 157 -15.44 -6.83 2.70
C LEU A 157 -13.92 -6.74 2.55
N GLY A 158 -13.21 -6.39 3.62
CA GLY A 158 -11.75 -6.36 3.65
C GLY A 158 -11.08 -7.72 3.46
N PHE A 159 -11.87 -8.79 3.31
CA PHE A 159 -11.41 -10.14 3.00
C PHE A 159 -11.23 -10.40 1.51
N LEU A 160 -11.85 -9.61 0.63
CA LEU A 160 -11.69 -9.79 -0.82
C LEU A 160 -10.20 -9.84 -1.24
N PRO A 161 -9.32 -8.93 -0.77
CA PRO A 161 -7.96 -8.87 -1.29
C PRO A 161 -7.09 -10.08 -0.95
N VAL A 162 -7.22 -10.63 0.27
CA VAL A 162 -6.47 -11.85 0.64
C VAL A 162 -6.92 -13.06 -0.18
N ASN A 163 -8.21 -13.11 -0.51
CA ASN A 163 -8.77 -14.20 -1.28
C ASN A 163 -8.24 -14.16 -2.72
N VAL A 164 -8.27 -12.98 -3.33
CA VAL A 164 -7.82 -12.77 -4.72
C VAL A 164 -6.31 -13.02 -4.85
N ILE A 165 -5.49 -12.46 -3.94
CA ILE A 165 -4.04 -12.68 -4.00
C ILE A 165 -3.69 -14.12 -3.65
N GLY A 166 -4.37 -14.72 -2.69
CA GLY A 166 -4.20 -16.13 -2.30
C GLY A 166 -4.46 -17.08 -3.47
N GLU A 167 -5.52 -16.84 -4.25
CA GLU A 167 -5.78 -17.58 -5.48
C GLU A 167 -4.66 -17.39 -6.51
N LEU A 168 -4.20 -16.15 -6.73
CA LEU A 168 -3.14 -15.84 -7.69
C LEU A 168 -1.81 -16.52 -7.35
N VAL A 169 -1.39 -16.47 -6.08
CA VAL A 169 -0.12 -17.05 -5.64
C VAL A 169 -0.19 -18.55 -5.39
N GLY A 170 -1.39 -19.13 -5.26
CA GLY A 170 -1.61 -20.56 -5.07
C GLY A 170 -1.74 -21.00 -3.61
N VAL A 171 -2.08 -20.10 -2.70
CA VAL A 171 -2.41 -20.45 -1.31
C VAL A 171 -3.79 -21.14 -1.28
N PRO A 172 -3.91 -22.35 -0.72
CA PRO A 172 -5.20 -23.03 -0.56
C PRO A 172 -6.22 -22.18 0.22
N ARG A 173 -7.49 -22.19 -0.22
CA ARG A 173 -8.59 -21.43 0.42
C ARG A 173 -8.74 -21.74 1.92
N SER A 174 -8.43 -22.96 2.36
CA SER A 174 -8.48 -23.37 3.77
C SER A 174 -7.52 -22.59 4.66
N ASP A 175 -6.48 -21.98 4.08
CA ASP A 175 -5.37 -21.40 4.82
C ASP A 175 -5.46 -19.86 4.83
N TRP A 176 -6.41 -19.26 4.10
CA TRP A 176 -6.51 -17.80 3.97
C TRP A 176 -6.76 -17.11 5.32
N ASP A 177 -7.60 -17.68 6.18
CA ASP A 177 -7.89 -17.09 7.50
C ASP A 177 -6.69 -17.15 8.45
N TYR A 178 -5.84 -18.16 8.30
CA TYR A 178 -4.61 -18.31 9.07
C TYR A 178 -3.60 -17.19 8.76
N PHE A 179 -3.55 -16.70 7.52
CA PHE A 179 -2.63 -15.64 7.12
C PHE A 179 -2.99 -14.23 7.58
N ARG A 180 -4.26 -13.99 7.93
CA ARG A 180 -4.75 -12.65 8.28
C ARG A 180 -3.95 -11.98 9.39
N PRO A 181 -3.77 -12.60 10.58
CA PRO A 181 -2.98 -11.99 11.64
C PRO A 181 -1.50 -11.86 11.24
N LEU A 182 -0.96 -12.81 10.46
CA LEU A 182 0.45 -12.79 10.04
C LEU A 182 0.74 -11.59 9.13
N VAL A 183 -0.10 -11.34 8.12
CA VAL A 183 0.10 -10.20 7.22
C VAL A 183 -0.12 -8.88 7.95
N THR A 184 -1.13 -8.80 8.81
CA THR A 184 -1.40 -7.60 9.62
C THR A 184 -0.21 -7.24 10.52
N ALA A 185 0.44 -8.24 11.12
CA ALA A 185 1.66 -8.06 11.90
C ALA A 185 2.87 -7.73 11.01
N GLY A 186 3.02 -8.37 9.85
CA GLY A 186 4.12 -8.16 8.91
C GLY A 186 4.21 -6.74 8.36
N VAL A 187 3.09 -6.04 8.22
CA VAL A 187 3.06 -4.65 7.73
C VAL A 187 3.81 -3.68 8.65
N ALA A 188 4.01 -3.98 9.93
CA ALA A 188 4.79 -3.12 10.81
C ALA A 188 6.23 -2.88 10.30
N SER A 189 6.79 -3.78 9.48
CA SER A 189 8.08 -3.57 8.81
C SER A 189 8.10 -2.40 7.79
N LEU A 190 6.93 -1.99 7.30
CA LEU A 190 6.75 -0.88 6.36
C LEU A 190 6.44 0.44 7.06
N GLU A 191 6.12 0.40 8.34
CA GLU A 191 5.77 1.59 9.10
C GLU A 191 7.00 2.49 9.25
N ALA A 192 6.77 3.80 9.10
CA ALA A 192 7.81 4.80 9.27
C ALA A 192 8.33 4.84 10.71
N ALA A 193 7.58 4.29 11.67
CA ALA A 193 7.87 4.45 13.07
C ALA A 193 7.21 3.35 13.96
N PRO A 194 7.58 2.06 13.79
CA PRO A 194 7.00 0.96 14.56
C PRO A 194 7.56 0.93 15.99
N SER A 195 6.77 0.37 16.92
CA SER A 195 7.22 -0.03 18.25
C SER A 195 8.05 -1.31 18.22
N LEU A 196 8.77 -1.60 19.30
CA LEU A 196 9.55 -2.83 19.43
C LEU A 196 8.68 -4.10 19.34
N ASP A 197 7.50 -4.07 19.95
CA ASP A 197 6.59 -5.22 19.96
C ASP A 197 6.00 -5.47 18.56
N GLU A 198 5.66 -4.41 17.83
CA GLU A 198 5.23 -4.51 16.43
C GLU A 198 6.34 -5.07 15.54
N LEU A 199 7.59 -4.63 15.71
CA LEU A 199 8.73 -5.19 14.98
C LEU A 199 8.94 -6.68 15.30
N LYS A 200 8.87 -7.08 16.58
CA LYS A 200 8.99 -8.49 16.97
C LYS A 200 7.87 -9.34 16.37
N ALA A 201 6.63 -8.85 16.41
CA ALA A 201 5.49 -9.51 15.79
C ALA A 201 5.67 -9.63 14.27
N SER A 202 6.16 -8.58 13.61
CA SER A 202 6.47 -8.60 12.19
C SER A 202 7.54 -9.64 11.84
N THR A 203 8.64 -9.70 12.60
CA THR A 203 9.70 -10.69 12.39
C THR A 203 9.17 -12.11 12.55
N ALA A 204 8.42 -12.38 13.61
CA ALA A 204 7.81 -13.69 13.84
C ALA A 204 6.88 -14.08 12.69
N ALA A 205 6.03 -13.15 12.23
CA ALA A 205 5.12 -13.39 11.12
C ALA A 205 5.86 -13.68 9.79
N PHE A 206 6.94 -12.98 9.48
CA PHE A 206 7.73 -13.26 8.28
C PHE A 206 8.47 -14.59 8.35
N THR A 207 8.96 -14.99 9.53
CA THR A 207 9.54 -16.33 9.73
C THR A 207 8.49 -17.40 9.46
N GLU A 208 7.31 -17.28 10.05
CA GLU A 208 6.21 -18.24 9.89
C GLU A 208 5.70 -18.32 8.44
N MET A 209 5.54 -17.16 7.77
CA MET A 209 5.22 -17.12 6.34
C MET A 209 6.35 -17.76 5.50
N GLY A 210 7.61 -17.51 5.85
CA GLY A 210 8.77 -18.12 5.19
C GLY A 210 8.77 -19.65 5.26
N GLU A 211 8.51 -20.20 6.43
CA GLU A 211 8.39 -21.65 6.64
C GLU A 211 7.22 -22.23 5.83
N TYR A 212 6.04 -21.59 5.89
CA TYR A 212 4.88 -22.04 5.13
C TYR A 212 5.12 -22.02 3.62
N PHE A 213 5.59 -20.91 3.07
CA PHE A 213 5.78 -20.79 1.62
C PHE A 213 6.91 -21.69 1.11
N SER A 214 7.90 -21.98 1.95
CA SER A 214 8.93 -22.99 1.64
C SER A 214 8.33 -24.40 1.57
N GLN A 215 7.41 -24.75 2.47
CA GLN A 215 6.69 -26.03 2.41
C GLN A 215 5.80 -26.09 1.15
N LEU A 216 5.06 -25.03 0.88
CA LEU A 216 4.15 -24.96 -0.27
C LEU A 216 4.92 -25.01 -1.61
N LEU A 217 6.10 -24.38 -1.69
CA LEU A 217 7.02 -24.48 -2.82
C LEU A 217 7.45 -25.94 -3.05
N ASN A 218 7.83 -26.66 -1.99
CA ASN A 218 8.21 -28.07 -2.06
C ASN A 218 7.04 -28.98 -2.52
N GLU A 219 5.82 -28.64 -2.12
CA GLU A 219 4.63 -29.33 -2.63
C GLU A 219 4.41 -29.07 -4.12
N ARG A 220 4.55 -27.81 -4.56
CA ARG A 220 4.37 -27.42 -5.97
C ARG A 220 5.43 -28.00 -6.89
N LYS A 221 6.67 -28.16 -6.43
CA LYS A 221 7.71 -28.91 -7.16
C LYS A 221 7.30 -30.34 -7.46
N LYS A 222 6.61 -31.00 -6.53
CA LYS A 222 6.13 -32.38 -6.70
C LYS A 222 4.83 -32.46 -7.49
N LYS A 223 3.97 -31.44 -7.37
CA LYS A 223 2.63 -31.38 -7.96
C LYS A 223 2.33 -29.96 -8.46
N PRO A 224 2.85 -29.58 -9.65
CA PRO A 224 2.61 -28.26 -10.22
C PRO A 224 1.11 -28.00 -10.44
N ARG A 225 0.71 -26.73 -10.31
CA ARG A 225 -0.65 -26.25 -10.58
C ARG A 225 -0.62 -25.04 -11.52
N ASP A 226 -1.79 -24.57 -11.95
CA ASP A 226 -1.90 -23.33 -12.71
C ASP A 226 -1.91 -22.10 -11.77
N ASP A 227 -0.79 -21.87 -11.07
CA ASP A 227 -0.60 -20.74 -10.15
C ASP A 227 0.77 -20.06 -10.34
N LEU A 228 0.91 -18.84 -9.80
CA LEU A 228 2.14 -18.04 -9.97
C LEU A 228 3.37 -18.74 -9.40
N MET A 229 3.23 -19.43 -8.27
CA MET A 229 4.34 -20.15 -7.66
C MET A 229 4.84 -21.29 -8.55
N SER A 230 3.95 -22.09 -9.15
CA SER A 230 4.33 -23.11 -10.12
C SER A 230 5.00 -22.50 -11.36
N ALA A 231 4.52 -21.33 -11.82
CA ALA A 231 5.13 -20.62 -12.93
C ALA A 231 6.55 -20.10 -12.60
N LEU A 232 6.80 -19.65 -11.36
CA LEU A 232 8.14 -19.22 -10.92
C LEU A 232 9.09 -20.40 -10.74
N ILE A 233 8.61 -21.54 -10.23
CA ILE A 233 9.40 -22.79 -10.14
C ILE A 233 9.85 -23.24 -11.55
N ALA A 234 8.95 -23.22 -12.53
CA ALA A 234 9.30 -23.60 -13.91
C ALA A 234 10.37 -22.67 -14.52
N VAL A 235 10.43 -21.40 -14.10
CA VAL A 235 11.50 -20.48 -14.52
C VAL A 235 12.82 -20.83 -13.84
N GLU A 236 12.81 -21.13 -12.55
CA GLU A 236 13.99 -21.58 -11.78
C GLU A 236 14.63 -22.83 -12.42
N GLU A 237 13.83 -23.85 -12.72
CA GLU A 237 14.30 -25.08 -13.36
C GLU A 237 14.87 -24.86 -14.78
N SER A 238 14.49 -23.75 -15.44
CA SER A 238 14.96 -23.40 -16.78
C SER A 238 16.31 -22.66 -16.84
N GLY A 239 16.92 -22.35 -15.67
CA GLY A 239 18.26 -21.75 -15.53
C GLY A 239 18.36 -20.71 -14.39
N ASP A 240 19.52 -20.05 -14.27
CA ASP A 240 19.89 -19.14 -13.16
C ASP A 240 19.14 -17.77 -13.14
N ARG A 241 17.82 -17.77 -13.32
CA ARG A 241 17.02 -16.53 -13.37
C ARG A 241 16.39 -16.14 -12.04
N ILE A 242 16.06 -17.13 -11.21
CA ILE A 242 15.50 -16.95 -9.86
C ILE A 242 15.91 -18.12 -8.99
N THR A 243 16.23 -17.87 -7.73
CA THR A 243 16.55 -18.91 -6.72
C THR A 243 15.33 -19.25 -5.87
N GLU A 244 15.32 -20.40 -5.17
CA GLU A 244 14.20 -20.73 -4.27
C GLU A 244 13.95 -19.66 -3.19
N PRO A 245 14.98 -19.11 -2.51
CA PRO A 245 14.75 -18.01 -1.57
C PRO A 245 14.15 -16.77 -2.23
N GLU A 246 14.51 -16.46 -3.48
CA GLU A 246 13.90 -15.37 -4.25
C GLU A 246 12.44 -15.68 -4.61
N VAL A 247 12.09 -16.94 -4.93
CA VAL A 247 10.68 -17.34 -5.15
C VAL A 247 9.88 -17.11 -3.89
N VAL A 248 10.33 -17.62 -2.73
CA VAL A 248 9.64 -17.48 -1.45
C VAL A 248 9.49 -16.00 -1.07
N SER A 249 10.57 -15.22 -1.13
CA SER A 249 10.56 -13.78 -0.83
C SER A 249 9.62 -13.01 -1.76
N THR A 250 9.57 -13.38 -3.04
CA THR A 250 8.66 -12.78 -4.02
C THR A 250 7.20 -13.11 -3.71
N ILE A 251 6.87 -14.36 -3.38
CA ILE A 251 5.50 -14.75 -3.05
C ILE A 251 5.03 -14.06 -1.77
N ILE A 252 5.88 -13.99 -0.73
CA ILE A 252 5.59 -13.27 0.50
C ILE A 252 5.31 -11.80 0.22
N LEU A 253 6.14 -11.13 -0.59
CA LEU A 253 5.92 -9.74 -0.98
C LEU A 253 4.55 -9.57 -1.65
N LEU A 254 4.26 -10.37 -2.68
CA LEU A 254 3.02 -10.23 -3.44
C LEU A 254 1.80 -10.47 -2.56
N PHE A 255 1.86 -11.50 -1.73
CA PHE A 255 0.78 -11.87 -0.82
C PHE A 255 0.53 -10.77 0.24
N ALA A 256 1.57 -10.30 0.92
CA ALA A 256 1.42 -9.26 1.95
C ALA A 256 1.01 -7.89 1.36
N ALA A 257 1.65 -7.47 0.25
CA ALA A 257 1.38 -6.15 -0.35
C ALA A 257 -0.01 -6.04 -0.98
N GLY A 258 -0.55 -7.16 -1.49
CA GLY A 258 -1.88 -7.22 -2.11
C GLY A 258 -3.04 -7.15 -1.13
N MET A 259 -2.82 -7.34 0.16
CA MET A 259 -3.90 -7.40 1.15
C MET A 259 -4.29 -6.04 1.71
N GLU A 260 -3.41 -5.44 2.52
CA GLU A 260 -3.78 -4.27 3.33
C GLU A 260 -4.04 -3.02 2.49
N THR A 261 -3.32 -2.86 1.37
CA THR A 261 -3.49 -1.68 0.50
C THR A 261 -4.86 -1.65 -0.18
N THR A 262 -5.33 -2.76 -0.74
CA THR A 262 -6.67 -2.86 -1.35
C THR A 262 -7.76 -2.86 -0.28
N GLN A 263 -7.53 -3.49 0.89
CA GLN A 263 -8.46 -3.40 2.02
C GLN A 263 -8.67 -1.94 2.45
N ASN A 264 -7.58 -1.17 2.55
CA ASN A 264 -7.64 0.25 2.87
C ASN A 264 -8.29 1.07 1.75
N LEU A 265 -8.11 0.73 0.46
CA LEU A 265 -8.86 1.37 -0.63
C LEU A 265 -10.38 1.23 -0.41
N ILE A 266 -10.86 0.03 -0.11
CA ILE A 266 -12.29 -0.23 0.12
C ILE A 266 -12.80 0.55 1.35
N GLY A 267 -12.08 0.45 2.47
CA GLY A 267 -12.44 1.14 3.70
C GLY A 267 -12.44 2.67 3.56
N ASN A 268 -11.38 3.22 2.99
CA ASN A 268 -11.24 4.67 2.78
C ASN A 268 -12.27 5.19 1.79
N GLY A 269 -12.57 4.42 0.74
CA GLY A 269 -13.63 4.75 -0.21
C GLY A 269 -15.01 4.82 0.44
N LEU A 270 -15.36 3.87 1.31
CA LEU A 270 -16.59 3.92 2.09
C LEU A 270 -16.63 5.13 3.03
N GLY A 271 -15.55 5.38 3.78
CA GLY A 271 -15.46 6.55 4.65
C GLY A 271 -15.64 7.86 3.89
N ALA A 272 -14.96 8.04 2.76
CA ALA A 272 -15.08 9.23 1.92
C ALA A 272 -16.51 9.40 1.35
N LEU A 273 -17.19 8.32 0.98
CA LEU A 273 -18.59 8.37 0.51
C LEU A 273 -19.56 8.76 1.65
N PHE A 274 -19.35 8.26 2.87
CA PHE A 274 -20.18 8.62 4.02
C PHE A 274 -20.04 10.10 4.39
N ASP A 275 -18.83 10.66 4.27
CA ASP A 275 -18.58 12.08 4.48
C ASP A 275 -19.10 12.97 3.32
N ASN A 276 -19.42 12.39 2.16
CA ASN A 276 -19.86 13.08 0.95
C ASN A 276 -21.11 12.42 0.34
N PRO A 277 -22.29 12.57 1.00
CA PRO A 277 -23.51 11.85 0.62
C PRO A 277 -24.04 12.21 -0.78
N ASP A 278 -23.73 13.40 -1.30
CA ASP A 278 -24.06 13.81 -2.66
C ASP A 278 -23.27 13.00 -3.71
N GLN A 279 -21.97 12.77 -3.45
CA GLN A 279 -21.13 11.93 -4.29
C GLN A 279 -21.56 10.47 -4.21
N MET A 280 -21.93 10.01 -3.00
CA MET A 280 -22.51 8.69 -2.81
C MET A 280 -23.80 8.51 -3.61
N GLU A 281 -24.70 9.50 -3.59
CA GLU A 281 -25.93 9.47 -4.39
C GLU A 281 -25.64 9.40 -5.89
N PHE A 282 -24.66 10.17 -6.40
CA PHE A 282 -24.25 10.06 -7.80
C PHE A 282 -23.78 8.66 -8.15
N LEU A 283 -22.95 8.05 -7.31
CA LEU A 283 -22.42 6.70 -7.54
C LEU A 283 -23.53 5.64 -7.49
N TRP A 284 -24.45 5.73 -6.52
CA TRP A 284 -25.56 4.78 -6.38
C TRP A 284 -26.59 4.85 -7.51
N ASN A 285 -26.68 6.01 -8.18
CA ASN A 285 -27.60 6.23 -9.30
C ASN A 285 -26.97 5.93 -10.67
N ASP A 286 -25.64 5.85 -10.78
CA ASP A 286 -24.94 5.56 -12.03
C ASP A 286 -23.67 4.73 -11.79
N ALA A 287 -23.80 3.40 -11.95
CA ALA A 287 -22.68 2.46 -11.80
C ALA A 287 -21.57 2.64 -12.84
N ASN A 288 -21.79 3.41 -13.92
CA ASN A 288 -20.71 3.72 -14.86
C ASN A 288 -19.66 4.68 -14.26
N LEU A 289 -19.95 5.29 -13.11
CA LEU A 289 -19.02 6.15 -12.38
C LEU A 289 -18.05 5.37 -11.49
N VAL A 290 -18.16 4.05 -11.39
CA VAL A 290 -17.32 3.24 -10.49
C VAL A 290 -15.83 3.41 -10.82
N GLU A 291 -15.43 3.30 -12.09
CA GLU A 291 -14.01 3.41 -12.48
C GLU A 291 -13.42 4.78 -12.06
N THR A 292 -14.13 5.87 -12.35
CA THR A 292 -13.67 7.22 -11.97
C THR A 292 -13.75 7.45 -10.45
N ALA A 293 -14.70 6.84 -9.76
CA ALA A 293 -14.79 6.88 -8.31
C ALA A 293 -13.59 6.18 -7.65
N ILE A 294 -13.15 5.03 -8.17
CA ILE A 294 -11.96 4.32 -7.65
C ILE A 294 -10.70 5.19 -7.79
N GLU A 295 -10.50 5.86 -8.93
CA GLU A 295 -9.38 6.80 -9.10
C GLU A 295 -9.46 7.96 -8.09
N GLU A 296 -10.66 8.49 -7.85
CA GLU A 296 -10.84 9.56 -6.85
C GLU A 296 -10.64 9.06 -5.42
N MET A 297 -11.07 7.85 -5.06
CA MET A 297 -10.82 7.24 -3.75
C MET A 297 -9.32 7.07 -3.50
N LEU A 298 -8.60 6.54 -4.50
CA LEU A 298 -7.15 6.41 -4.46
C LEU A 298 -6.46 7.76 -4.28
N ARG A 299 -6.92 8.80 -4.98
CA ARG A 299 -6.37 10.15 -4.87
C ARG A 299 -6.67 10.77 -3.51
N PHE A 300 -7.95 10.81 -3.14
CA PHE A 300 -8.45 11.56 -2.00
C PHE A 300 -7.91 11.03 -0.69
N ASP A 301 -7.93 9.71 -0.48
CA ASP A 301 -7.45 9.09 0.75
C ASP A 301 -6.59 7.85 0.47
N SER A 302 -5.39 8.12 -0.06
CA SER A 302 -4.45 7.10 -0.53
C SER A 302 -4.13 6.05 0.54
N PRO A 303 -4.24 4.74 0.24
CA PRO A 303 -3.81 3.68 1.13
C PRO A 303 -2.35 3.77 1.54
N VAL A 304 -1.48 4.26 0.65
CA VAL A 304 -0.06 4.50 0.92
C VAL A 304 0.20 6.00 1.02
N GLN A 305 0.74 6.44 2.16
CA GLN A 305 0.94 7.84 2.49
C GLN A 305 2.37 8.32 2.23
N LEU A 306 3.35 7.43 2.41
CA LEU A 306 4.77 7.72 2.40
C LEU A 306 5.50 6.69 1.55
N ASP A 307 6.55 7.13 0.84
CA ASP A 307 7.47 6.21 0.18
C ASP A 307 8.89 6.78 0.22
N GLY A 308 9.85 5.93 0.61
CA GLY A 308 11.24 6.31 0.83
C GLY A 308 12.13 6.00 -0.37
N ARG A 309 13.10 6.89 -0.63
CA ARG A 309 14.20 6.72 -1.59
C ARG A 309 15.54 7.10 -0.96
N THR A 310 16.62 6.60 -1.56
CA THR A 310 17.99 6.93 -1.21
C THR A 310 18.75 7.33 -2.47
N ALA A 311 19.52 8.41 -2.39
CA ALA A 311 20.42 8.80 -3.47
C ALA A 311 21.57 7.78 -3.61
N LEU A 312 21.58 7.01 -4.70
CA LEU A 312 22.60 5.97 -4.97
C LEU A 312 23.92 6.58 -5.46
N GLU A 313 23.84 7.80 -5.99
CA GLU A 313 24.92 8.67 -6.43
C GLU A 313 24.52 10.13 -6.18
N ASP A 314 25.45 11.07 -6.35
CA ASP A 314 25.15 12.49 -6.23
C ASP A 314 24.07 12.90 -7.26
N ALA A 315 23.03 13.54 -6.76
CA ALA A 315 21.86 13.95 -7.53
C ALA A 315 21.38 15.35 -7.13
N GLU A 316 20.27 15.78 -7.71
CA GLU A 316 19.62 17.04 -7.38
C GLU A 316 18.11 16.87 -7.53
N ILE A 317 17.32 17.48 -6.64
CA ILE A 317 15.87 17.58 -6.76
C ILE A 317 15.44 19.02 -6.51
N ALA A 318 14.70 19.62 -7.46
CA ALA A 318 14.23 21.01 -7.36
C ALA A 318 15.33 22.04 -6.98
N GLY A 319 16.55 21.89 -7.50
CA GLY A 319 17.68 22.77 -7.17
C GLY A 319 18.40 22.44 -5.85
N ILE A 320 17.98 21.40 -5.11
CA ILE A 320 18.58 20.96 -3.85
C ILE A 320 19.57 19.82 -4.14
N PRO A 321 20.87 20.01 -3.85
CA PRO A 321 21.87 18.95 -3.98
C PRO A 321 21.55 17.78 -3.06
N LEU A 322 21.64 16.57 -3.60
CA LEU A 322 21.47 15.31 -2.89
C LEU A 322 22.78 14.52 -2.96
N PRO A 323 23.69 14.67 -1.97
CA PRO A 323 24.84 13.79 -1.87
C PRO A 323 24.43 12.31 -1.84
N LYS A 324 25.29 11.44 -2.36
CA LYS A 324 25.09 10.00 -2.23
C LYS A 324 24.80 9.60 -0.77
N GLY A 325 23.75 8.82 -0.57
CA GLY A 325 23.27 8.37 0.73
C GLY A 325 22.23 9.28 1.39
N SER A 326 21.88 10.42 0.79
CA SER A 326 20.73 11.22 1.25
C SER A 326 19.45 10.39 1.23
N ASN A 327 18.66 10.50 2.30
CA ASN A 327 17.34 9.89 2.42
C ASN A 327 16.27 10.88 1.98
N ILE A 328 15.33 10.40 1.19
CA ILE A 328 14.26 11.18 0.59
C ILE A 328 12.93 10.49 0.90
N VAL A 329 11.92 11.26 1.32
CA VAL A 329 10.59 10.76 1.64
C VAL A 329 9.55 11.55 0.86
N THR A 330 8.80 10.87 0.02
CA THR A 330 7.68 11.47 -0.72
C THR A 330 6.39 11.34 0.10
N LEU A 331 5.71 12.46 0.35
CA LEU A 331 4.39 12.51 0.99
C LEU A 331 3.30 12.34 -0.07
N ILE A 332 2.98 11.08 -0.42
CA ILE A 332 2.00 10.73 -1.46
C ILE A 332 0.62 11.31 -1.13
N GLY A 333 0.19 11.24 0.14
CA GLY A 333 -1.09 11.83 0.57
C GLY A 333 -1.15 13.33 0.30
N ALA A 334 -0.07 14.07 0.62
CA ALA A 334 0.00 15.50 0.35
C ALA A 334 0.08 15.80 -1.15
N ALA A 335 0.85 15.03 -1.91
CA ALA A 335 1.02 15.17 -3.35
C ALA A 335 -0.28 14.94 -4.12
N ASN A 336 -1.10 13.99 -3.68
CA ASN A 336 -2.42 13.75 -4.27
C ASN A 336 -3.44 14.86 -3.97
N ARG A 337 -3.10 15.79 -3.08
CA ARG A 337 -3.88 16.97 -2.73
C ARG A 337 -3.27 18.28 -3.28
N ASP A 338 -2.34 18.19 -4.22
CA ASP A 338 -1.65 19.36 -4.78
C ASP A 338 -2.55 20.19 -5.73
N PRO A 339 -2.82 21.48 -5.44
CA PRO A 339 -3.64 22.34 -6.30
C PRO A 339 -3.01 22.65 -7.67
N ASP A 340 -1.69 22.52 -7.82
CA ASP A 340 -1.04 22.67 -9.14
C ASP A 340 -1.36 21.50 -10.06
N ARG A 341 -1.83 20.37 -9.50
CA ARG A 341 -2.23 19.17 -10.24
C ARG A 341 -3.74 18.97 -10.30
N PHE A 342 -4.45 19.18 -9.19
CA PHE A 342 -5.87 18.87 -9.04
C PHE A 342 -6.66 20.09 -8.58
N LYS A 343 -7.72 20.49 -9.30
CA LYS A 343 -8.56 21.63 -8.88
C LYS A 343 -9.40 21.26 -7.66
N GLN A 344 -9.53 22.15 -6.68
CA GLN A 344 -10.25 21.84 -5.43
C GLN A 344 -9.79 20.49 -4.84
N PRO A 345 -8.49 20.36 -4.53
CA PRO A 345 -7.90 19.06 -4.24
C PRO A 345 -8.44 18.41 -2.96
N ASP A 346 -8.98 19.21 -2.04
CA ASP A 346 -9.55 18.76 -0.77
C ASP A 346 -11.04 18.41 -0.86
N ASP A 347 -11.66 18.57 -2.04
CA ASP A 347 -13.03 18.11 -2.31
C ASP A 347 -12.97 16.68 -2.90
N PHE A 348 -13.77 15.76 -2.35
CA PHE A 348 -13.96 14.42 -2.91
C PHE A 348 -14.95 14.50 -4.08
N LEU A 349 -14.47 14.28 -5.30
CA LEU A 349 -15.27 14.45 -6.53
C LEU A 349 -15.15 13.20 -7.42
N ILE A 350 -16.14 12.30 -7.39
CA ILE A 350 -16.04 10.98 -8.06
C ILE A 350 -16.00 11.06 -9.60
N LYS A 351 -16.28 12.25 -10.16
CA LYS A 351 -16.25 12.54 -11.60
C LYS A 351 -14.96 13.27 -12.03
N ARG A 352 -13.97 13.38 -11.14
CA ARG A 352 -12.69 14.04 -11.43
C ARG A 352 -11.98 13.35 -12.62
N ASN A 353 -11.44 14.15 -13.52
CA ASN A 353 -10.72 13.68 -14.70
C ASN A 353 -9.49 14.56 -14.99
N GLU A 354 -8.59 14.64 -14.01
CA GLU A 354 -7.36 15.46 -14.07
C GLU A 354 -6.10 14.58 -14.18
N GLY A 355 -6.29 13.30 -14.53
CA GLY A 355 -5.25 12.28 -14.64
C GLY A 355 -4.96 11.57 -13.31
N PRO A 356 -3.97 10.65 -13.31
CA PRO A 356 -3.82 9.69 -12.23
C PRO A 356 -3.20 10.28 -10.96
N PRO A 357 -3.59 9.80 -9.78
CA PRO A 357 -2.87 10.06 -8.53
C PRO A 357 -1.53 9.32 -8.47
N LEU A 358 -0.71 9.64 -7.47
CA LEU A 358 0.54 8.95 -7.15
C LEU A 358 0.35 7.80 -6.15
N SER A 359 -0.89 7.36 -5.90
CA SER A 359 -1.20 6.27 -4.94
C SER A 359 -0.56 4.93 -5.32
N PHE A 360 -0.21 4.76 -6.59
CA PHE A 360 0.56 3.62 -7.10
C PHE A 360 2.03 3.97 -7.43
N ALA A 361 2.52 5.11 -6.92
CA ALA A 361 3.82 5.72 -7.23
C ALA A 361 4.03 5.93 -8.75
N SER A 362 5.28 6.01 -9.19
CA SER A 362 5.67 6.10 -10.60
C SER A 362 7.03 5.43 -10.86
N GLY A 363 7.48 5.45 -12.11
CA GLY A 363 8.79 4.94 -12.50
C GLY A 363 8.94 3.42 -12.37
N ILE A 364 10.17 2.96 -12.12
CA ILE A 364 10.48 1.52 -12.14
C ILE A 364 9.76 0.74 -11.02
N HIS A 365 9.45 1.40 -9.90
CA HIS A 365 8.71 0.83 -8.77
C HIS A 365 7.20 1.10 -8.83
N TYR A 366 6.64 1.56 -9.96
CA TYR A 366 5.19 1.68 -10.12
C TYR A 366 4.50 0.38 -9.66
N CYS A 367 3.41 0.51 -8.90
CA CYS A 367 2.77 -0.63 -8.25
C CYS A 367 2.49 -1.75 -9.26
N LEU A 368 3.01 -2.94 -8.97
CA LEU A 368 2.84 -4.10 -9.84
C LEU A 368 1.37 -4.55 -9.90
N GLY A 369 0.68 -4.50 -8.76
CA GLY A 369 -0.72 -4.89 -8.61
C GLY A 369 -1.72 -3.79 -8.97
N ALA A 370 -1.31 -2.67 -9.58
CA ALA A 370 -2.17 -1.50 -9.77
C ALA A 370 -3.45 -1.78 -10.59
N ASN A 371 -3.42 -2.72 -11.53
CA ASN A 371 -4.62 -3.13 -12.27
C ASN A 371 -5.52 -4.06 -11.43
N LEU A 372 -4.90 -4.96 -10.65
CA LEU A 372 -5.64 -5.88 -9.79
C LEU A 372 -6.40 -5.12 -8.71
N ALA A 373 -5.74 -4.21 -8.01
CA ALA A 373 -6.35 -3.38 -6.96
C ALA A 373 -7.51 -2.53 -7.50
N ARG A 374 -7.40 -2.00 -8.73
CA ARG A 374 -8.51 -1.30 -9.41
C ARG A 374 -9.68 -2.24 -9.67
N THR A 375 -9.44 -3.38 -10.29
CA THR A 375 -10.47 -4.38 -10.57
C THR A 375 -11.17 -4.85 -9.30
N GLU A 376 -10.43 -5.08 -8.21
CA GLU A 376 -11.02 -5.44 -6.92
C GLU A 376 -11.91 -4.33 -6.35
N GLY A 377 -11.45 -3.08 -6.40
CA GLY A 377 -12.26 -1.92 -6.01
C GLY A 377 -13.51 -1.78 -6.89
N GLU A 378 -13.36 -1.87 -8.21
CA GLU A 378 -14.46 -1.81 -9.18
C GLU A 378 -15.52 -2.87 -8.89
N GLU A 379 -15.12 -4.14 -8.75
CA GLU A 379 -16.06 -5.22 -8.48
C GLU A 379 -16.76 -5.03 -7.12
N MET A 380 -16.00 -4.62 -6.09
CA MET A 380 -16.56 -4.37 -4.77
C MET A 380 -17.63 -3.27 -4.79
N PHE A 381 -17.31 -2.09 -5.33
CA PHE A 381 -18.26 -0.97 -5.34
C PHE A 381 -19.42 -1.20 -6.33
N ALA A 382 -19.16 -1.78 -7.50
CA ALA A 382 -20.23 -2.16 -8.42
C ALA A 382 -21.16 -3.20 -7.79
N GLY A 383 -20.62 -4.19 -7.09
CA GLY A 383 -21.38 -5.19 -6.35
C GLY A 383 -22.24 -4.59 -5.24
N LEU A 384 -21.68 -3.68 -4.44
CA LEU A 384 -22.43 -2.93 -3.41
C LEU A 384 -23.64 -2.19 -4.01
N ILE A 385 -23.45 -1.49 -5.13
CA ILE A 385 -24.51 -0.75 -5.84
C ILE A 385 -25.59 -1.71 -6.36
N ARG A 386 -25.18 -2.84 -6.96
CA ARG A 386 -26.09 -3.88 -7.48
C ARG A 386 -26.91 -4.55 -6.39
N ARG A 387 -26.30 -4.86 -5.24
CA ARG A 387 -26.91 -5.67 -4.17
C ARG A 387 -27.75 -4.85 -3.21
N PHE A 388 -27.34 -3.62 -2.92
CA PHE A 388 -27.92 -2.81 -1.86
C PHE A 388 -28.54 -1.53 -2.39
N LYS A 389 -29.79 -1.27 -1.96
CA LYS A 389 -30.46 0.00 -2.21
C LYS A 389 -29.76 1.12 -1.45
N LYS A 390 -29.23 0.79 -0.26
CA LYS A 390 -28.49 1.67 0.63
C LYS A 390 -27.46 0.88 1.43
N ILE A 391 -26.32 1.52 1.68
CA ILE A 391 -25.39 1.21 2.75
C ILE A 391 -25.22 2.49 3.56
N GLU A 392 -25.28 2.41 4.88
CA GLU A 392 -25.25 3.58 5.76
C GLU A 392 -24.23 3.34 6.88
N GLN A 393 -23.53 4.39 7.31
CA GLN A 393 -22.64 4.32 8.46
C GLN A 393 -23.47 4.06 9.73
N ALA A 394 -23.12 3.00 10.45
CA ALA A 394 -23.87 2.51 11.62
C ALA A 394 -23.16 2.78 12.96
N GLY A 395 -22.00 3.43 12.94
CA GLY A 395 -21.20 3.71 14.12
C GLY A 395 -19.97 4.55 13.81
N GLU A 396 -19.13 4.78 14.81
CA GLU A 396 -17.88 5.51 14.66
C GLU A 396 -16.91 4.75 13.73
N LEU A 397 -16.34 5.46 12.76
CA LEU A 397 -15.23 4.94 11.96
C LEU A 397 -13.94 5.08 12.77
N LYS A 398 -13.15 4.01 12.89
CA LYS A 398 -11.89 4.03 13.64
C LYS A 398 -10.71 3.90 12.72
N GLN A 399 -9.83 4.89 12.73
CA GLN A 399 -8.57 4.86 11.98
C GLN A 399 -7.55 3.95 12.66
N ARG A 400 -6.76 3.20 11.89
CA ARG A 400 -5.75 2.26 12.42
C ARG A 400 -4.54 2.96 13.05
N GLY A 401 -4.39 4.27 12.85
CA GLY A 401 -3.30 5.08 13.43
C GLY A 401 -1.90 4.80 12.86
N ARG A 402 -1.82 4.12 11.71
CA ARG A 402 -0.58 3.83 10.99
C ARG A 402 -0.15 5.01 10.12
N LEU A 403 1.16 5.12 9.91
CA LEU A 403 1.79 6.27 9.26
C LEU A 403 1.97 6.04 7.77
N THR A 404 2.49 4.87 7.41
CA THR A 404 2.78 4.53 6.01
C THR A 404 1.51 4.05 5.32
N LEU A 405 0.80 3.10 5.94
CA LEU A 405 -0.46 2.59 5.42
C LEU A 405 -1.63 3.23 6.16
N ARG A 406 -2.41 4.04 5.44
CA ARG A 406 -3.59 4.71 6.00
C ARG A 406 -4.83 3.91 5.70
N GLY A 407 -5.60 3.61 6.74
CA GLY A 407 -6.87 2.91 6.62
C GLY A 407 -7.65 2.80 7.91
N TYR A 408 -8.90 2.39 7.77
CA TYR A 408 -9.76 2.11 8.91
C TYR A 408 -9.44 0.75 9.54
N GLU A 409 -9.45 0.71 10.88
CA GLU A 409 -9.57 -0.51 11.65
C GLU A 409 -11.01 -1.05 11.56
N THR A 410 -12.00 -0.17 11.77
CA THR A 410 -13.43 -0.54 11.74
C THR A 410 -14.26 0.44 10.91
N VAL A 411 -15.15 -0.09 10.08
CA VAL A 411 -16.15 0.67 9.30
C VAL A 411 -17.53 0.05 9.54
N PRO A 412 -18.23 0.42 10.63
CA PRO A 412 -19.53 -0.14 10.95
C PRO A 412 -20.60 0.34 9.96
N VAL A 413 -21.32 -0.59 9.35
CA VAL A 413 -22.36 -0.31 8.34
C VAL A 413 -23.65 -1.06 8.59
N THR A 414 -24.76 -0.50 8.14
CA THR A 414 -26.03 -1.19 7.91
C THR A 414 -26.34 -1.20 6.42
N VAL A 415 -27.03 -2.25 5.96
CA VAL A 415 -27.42 -2.37 4.55
C VAL A 415 -28.91 -2.61 4.38
N THR A 416 -29.47 -2.05 3.32
CA THR A 416 -30.81 -2.36 2.83
C THR A 416 -30.68 -3.08 1.50
N ALA A 417 -31.00 -4.37 1.47
CA ALA A 417 -31.01 -5.17 0.23
C ALA A 417 -31.97 -4.58 -0.81
N ARG A 418 -31.65 -4.77 -2.09
CA ARG A 418 -32.55 -4.43 -3.20
C ARG A 418 -33.66 -5.44 -3.40
#